data_AF-A0A3M1FX08-F1
#
_entry.id   AF-A0A3M1FX08-F1
#
_cell.length_a   1.000
_cell.length_b   1.000
_cell.length_c   1.000
_cell.angle_alpha   90.00
_cell.angle_beta   90.00
_cell.angle_gamma   90.00
#
_symmetry.space_group_name_H-M   'P 1'
#
loop_
_entity.id
_entity.type
_entity.pdbx_description
1 polymer ?
#
loop_
_entity_poly.entity_id
_entity_poly.type
_entity_poly.pdbx_seq_one_letter_code
_entity_poly.pdbx_strand_id
1 'polypeptide(L)'
;YLAFHEAVFTAPTRIASAADIDAVARSAGLDIARLHTDMQDPAIANAIERNRALGHALDLSGTPAYVIGSQIIDGAVGYERMKAAITAERSQGETAQNGG
;
A
#
# COMPACT_ATOMS: atom_id res chain seq x y z
N TYR A 1 -1.13 -13.17 -2.03
CA TYR A 1 -1.18 -11.71 -1.79
C TYR A 1 -2.17 -11.02 -2.72
N LEU A 2 -1.90 -10.91 -4.03
CA LEU A 2 -2.70 -10.08 -4.96
C LEU A 2 -4.20 -10.41 -4.96
N ALA A 3 -4.59 -11.68 -5.09
CA ALA A 3 -6.00 -12.08 -5.09
C ALA A 3 -6.74 -11.67 -3.80
N PHE A 4 -6.10 -11.82 -2.63
CA PHE A 4 -6.69 -11.41 -1.35
C PHE A 4 -6.72 -9.89 -1.18
N HIS A 5 -5.68 -9.19 -1.65
CA HIS A 5 -5.66 -7.73 -1.70
C HIS A 5 -6.83 -7.19 -2.55
N GLU A 6 -7.00 -7.70 -3.76
CA GLU A 6 -8.12 -7.33 -4.64
C GLU A 6 -9.47 -7.65 -4.01
N ALA A 7 -9.61 -8.83 -3.40
CA ALA A 7 -10.85 -9.24 -2.73
C ALA A 7 -11.22 -8.31 -1.56
N VAL A 8 -10.23 -7.82 -0.80
CA VAL A 8 -10.46 -6.83 0.27
C VAL A 8 -10.91 -5.48 -0.29
N PHE A 9 -10.23 -4.97 -1.33
CA PHE A 9 -10.56 -3.67 -1.94
C PHE A 9 -11.89 -3.66 -2.69
N THR A 10 -12.32 -4.82 -3.19
CA THR A 10 -13.58 -4.99 -3.94
C THR A 10 -14.69 -5.63 -3.13
N ALA A 11 -14.50 -5.79 -1.81
CA ALA A 11 -15.49 -6.36 -0.93
C ALA A 11 -16.82 -5.58 -1.04
N PRO A 12 -17.97 -6.28 -1.15
CA PRO A 12 -19.27 -5.63 -1.37
C PRO A 12 -19.73 -4.83 -0.15
N THR A 13 -19.19 -5.12 1.02
CA THR A 13 -19.46 -4.45 2.28
C THR A 13 -18.17 -4.02 2.93
N ARG A 14 -18.25 -2.99 3.78
CA ARG A 14 -17.12 -2.57 4.60
C ARG A 14 -16.67 -3.72 5.49
N ILE A 15 -15.38 -4.04 5.42
CA ILE A 15 -14.74 -4.94 6.37
C ILE A 15 -14.59 -4.22 7.71
N ALA A 16 -15.25 -4.71 8.75
CA ALA A 16 -15.25 -4.08 10.07
C ALA A 16 -14.87 -5.05 11.20
N SER A 17 -14.74 -6.35 10.90
CA SER A 17 -14.45 -7.39 11.87
C SER A 17 -13.47 -8.44 11.33
N ALA A 18 -12.90 -9.23 12.23
CA ALA A 18 -12.08 -10.39 11.86
C ALA A 18 -12.90 -11.46 11.10
N ALA A 19 -14.19 -11.59 11.39
CA ALA A 19 -15.08 -12.50 10.67
C ALA A 19 -15.27 -12.09 9.20
N ASP A 20 -15.35 -10.79 8.92
CA ASP A 20 -15.42 -10.28 7.54
C ASP A 20 -14.12 -10.58 6.77
N ILE A 21 -12.96 -10.41 7.43
CA ILE A 21 -11.66 -10.76 6.87
C ILE A 21 -11.58 -12.25 6.53
N ASP A 22 -12.01 -13.12 7.45
CA ASP A 22 -12.03 -14.57 7.22
C ASP A 22 -12.93 -14.95 6.04
N ALA A 23 -14.08 -14.30 5.89
CA ALA A 23 -14.99 -14.55 4.77
C ALA A 23 -14.37 -14.17 3.42
N VAL A 24 -13.71 -13.00 3.35
CA VAL A 24 -13.01 -12.53 2.14
C VAL A 24 -11.77 -13.39 1.86
N ALA A 25 -11.05 -13.82 2.89
CA ALA A 25 -9.90 -14.70 2.74
C ALA A 25 -10.31 -16.07 2.16
N ARG A 26 -11.43 -16.64 2.64
CA ARG A 26 -11.99 -17.88 2.09
C ARG A 26 -12.41 -17.73 0.63
N SER A 27 -13.09 -16.64 0.27
CA SER A 27 -13.50 -16.40 -1.11
C SER A 27 -12.31 -16.20 -2.05
N ALA A 28 -11.19 -15.67 -1.53
CA ALA A 28 -9.91 -15.59 -2.23
C ALA A 28 -9.10 -16.91 -2.25
N GLY A 29 -9.64 -18.01 -1.71
CA GLY A 29 -9.03 -19.34 -1.73
C GLY A 29 -7.93 -19.58 -0.69
N LEU A 30 -7.86 -18.76 0.38
CA LEU A 30 -6.88 -18.95 1.45
C LEU A 30 -7.32 -20.02 2.45
N ASP A 31 -6.33 -20.75 2.97
CA ASP A 31 -6.49 -21.56 4.18
C ASP A 31 -6.48 -20.63 5.40
N ILE A 32 -7.61 -20.60 6.11
CA ILE A 32 -7.82 -19.70 7.25
C ILE A 32 -6.99 -20.12 8.48
N ALA A 33 -6.84 -21.42 8.73
CA ALA A 33 -6.04 -21.86 9.88
C ALA A 33 -4.56 -21.49 9.68
N ARG A 34 -4.08 -21.64 8.44
CA ARG A 34 -2.74 -21.18 8.07
C ARG A 34 -2.62 -19.65 8.12
N LEU A 35 -3.60 -18.91 7.60
CA LEU A 35 -3.61 -17.45 7.65
C LEU A 35 -3.46 -16.93 9.08
N HIS A 36 -4.26 -17.45 10.01
CA HIS A 36 -4.19 -17.06 11.44
C HIS A 36 -2.83 -17.37 12.06
N THR A 37 -2.22 -18.50 11.68
CA THR A 37 -0.87 -18.88 12.15
C THR A 37 0.18 -17.91 11.60
N ASP A 38 0.18 -17.67 10.28
CA ASP A 38 1.13 -16.80 9.60
C ASP A 38 1.00 -15.34 10.09
N MET A 39 -0.20 -14.89 10.46
CA MET A 39 -0.44 -13.56 11.04
C MET A 39 0.24 -13.33 12.41
N GLN A 40 0.62 -14.40 13.12
CA GLN A 40 1.34 -14.28 14.40
C GLN A 40 2.84 -14.10 14.23
N ASP A 41 3.37 -14.15 13.00
CA ASP A 41 4.79 -13.96 12.75
C ASP A 41 5.23 -12.53 13.16
N PRO A 42 6.18 -12.36 14.11
CA PRO A 42 6.69 -11.06 14.51
C PRO A 42 7.21 -10.21 13.35
N ALA A 43 7.65 -10.83 12.24
CA ALA A 43 8.08 -10.11 11.04
C ALA A 43 6.94 -9.28 10.43
N ILE A 44 5.69 -9.73 10.54
CA ILE A 44 4.50 -9.00 10.07
C ILE A 44 4.22 -7.79 10.95
N ALA A 45 4.23 -7.95 12.28
CA ALA A 45 4.10 -6.84 13.23
C ALA A 45 5.20 -5.79 13.01
N ASN A 46 6.45 -6.23 12.85
CA ASN A 46 7.58 -5.36 12.57
C ASN A 46 7.43 -4.62 11.22
N ALA A 47 6.85 -5.25 10.20
CA ALA A 47 6.59 -4.59 8.93
C ALA A 47 5.52 -3.48 9.05
N ILE A 48 4.47 -3.72 9.84
CA ILE A 48 3.43 -2.72 10.13
C ILE A 48 4.06 -1.52 10.86
N GLU A 49 4.86 -1.76 11.90
CA GLU A 49 5.51 -0.66 12.65
C GLU A 49 6.49 0.14 11.80
N ARG A 50 7.27 -0.51 10.93
CA ARG A 50 8.13 0.20 9.96
C ARG A 50 7.33 1.09 9.02
N ASN A 51 6.19 0.62 8.53
CA ASN A 51 5.33 1.41 7.65
C ASN A 51 4.72 2.61 8.38
N ARG A 52 4.30 2.44 9.65
CA ARG A 52 3.81 3.54 10.49
C ARG A 52 4.89 4.58 10.75
N ALA A 53 6.09 4.14 11.13
CA ALA A 53 7.24 5.02 11.36
C ALA A 53 7.62 5.80 10.09
N LEU A 54 7.61 5.15 8.93
CA LEU A 54 7.83 5.82 7.65
C LEU A 54 6.75 6.87 7.36
N GLY A 55 5.47 6.55 7.59
CA GLY A 55 4.38 7.51 7.41
C GLY A 55 4.52 8.75 8.29
N HIS A 56 4.93 8.58 9.55
CA HIS A 56 5.22 9.69 10.46
C HIS A 56 6.44 10.51 10.02
N ALA A 57 7.52 9.86 9.57
CA ALA A 57 8.71 10.53 9.09
C ALA A 57 8.47 11.38 7.83
N LEU A 58 7.46 11.01 7.03
CA LEU A 58 7.04 11.71 5.82
C LEU A 58 5.85 12.67 6.04
N ASP A 59 5.43 12.88 7.30
CA ASP A 59 4.29 13.73 7.68
C ASP A 59 2.98 13.39 6.93
N LEU A 60 2.73 12.09 6.70
CA LEU A 60 1.53 11.63 6.02
C LEU A 60 0.32 11.70 6.97
N SER A 61 -0.72 12.42 6.56
CA SER A 61 -1.94 12.61 7.34
C SER A 61 -2.93 11.44 7.23
N GLY A 62 -2.76 10.56 6.23
CA GLY A 62 -3.61 9.39 6.05
C GLY A 62 -3.27 8.54 4.84
N THR A 63 -4.21 7.66 4.48
CA THR A 63 -4.13 6.80 3.30
C THR A 63 -5.29 7.09 2.35
N PRO A 64 -5.09 6.99 1.02
CA PRO A 64 -3.84 6.63 0.36
C PRO A 64 -2.84 7.79 0.33
N ALA A 65 -1.56 7.46 0.21
CA ALA A 65 -0.45 8.38 -0.01
C ALA A 65 0.58 7.72 -0.91
N TYR A 66 1.37 8.51 -1.62
CA TYR A 66 2.32 8.03 -2.64
C TYR A 66 3.66 8.75 -2.53
N VAL A 67 4.75 8.00 -2.74
CA VAL A 67 6.11 8.54 -2.86
C VAL A 67 6.62 8.19 -4.25
N ILE A 68 6.99 9.21 -5.03
CA ILE A 68 7.41 9.09 -6.44
C ILE A 68 8.74 9.82 -6.56
N GLY A 69 9.85 9.08 -6.58
CA GLY A 69 11.19 9.67 -6.53
C GLY A 69 11.34 10.57 -5.30
N SER A 70 11.57 11.87 -5.53
CA SER A 70 11.64 12.91 -4.50
C SER A 70 10.29 13.52 -4.12
N GLN A 71 9.23 13.25 -4.87
CA GLN A 71 7.90 13.81 -4.63
C GLN A 71 7.09 12.96 -3.65
N ILE A 72 6.44 13.63 -2.69
CA ILE A 72 5.46 13.04 -1.79
C ILE A 72 4.08 13.59 -2.15
N ILE A 73 3.11 12.71 -2.31
CA ILE A 73 1.70 13.03 -2.55
C ILE A 73 0.90 12.45 -1.40
N ASP A 74 0.49 13.32 -0.47
CA ASP A 74 -0.45 12.96 0.58
C ASP A 74 -1.89 13.03 0.04
N GLY A 75 -2.65 11.96 0.28
CA GLY A 75 -4.03 11.82 -0.17
C GLY A 75 -4.22 11.17 -1.55
N ALA A 76 -5.49 10.84 -1.81
CA ALA A 76 -5.91 10.27 -3.08
C ALA A 76 -5.76 11.30 -4.21
N VAL A 77 -5.18 10.85 -5.33
CA VAL A 77 -5.04 11.63 -6.56
C VAL A 77 -5.56 10.83 -7.74
N GLY A 78 -6.12 11.54 -8.73
CA GLY A 78 -6.51 10.94 -9.99
C GLY A 78 -5.31 10.53 -10.85
N TYR A 79 -5.58 9.69 -11.84
CA TYR A 79 -4.60 9.15 -12.78
C TYR A 79 -3.70 10.23 -13.42
N GLU A 80 -4.27 11.37 -13.84
CA GLU A 80 -3.50 12.43 -14.50
C GLU A 80 -2.43 13.05 -13.60
N ARG A 81 -2.75 13.30 -12.33
CA ARG A 81 -1.78 13.86 -11.36
C ARG A 81 -0.68 12.85 -11.06
N MET A 82 -1.02 11.57 -10.93
CA MET A 82 -0.06 10.49 -10.76
C MET A 82 0.90 10.39 -11.96
N LYS A 83 0.35 10.40 -13.18
CA LYS A 83 1.12 10.34 -14.43
C LYS A 83 2.04 11.55 -14.60
N ALA A 84 1.58 12.74 -14.24
CA ALA A 84 2.38 13.96 -14.28
C ALA A 84 3.58 13.87 -13.31
N ALA A 85 3.35 13.42 -12.08
CA ALA A 85 4.41 13.27 -11.07
C ALA A 85 5.49 12.27 -11.52
N ILE A 86 5.07 11.12 -12.07
CA ILE A 86 6.00 10.10 -12.62
C ILE A 86 6.83 10.67 -13.79
N THR A 87 6.18 11.40 -14.71
CA THR A 87 6.87 12.01 -15.86
C THR A 87 7.91 13.02 -15.38
N ALA A 88 7.55 13.86 -14.41
CA ALA A 88 8.44 14.90 -13.87
C ALA A 88 9.69 14.31 -13.20
N GLU A 89 9.58 13.22 -12.42
CA GLU A 89 10.76 12.58 -11.82
C GLU A 89 11.67 11.93 -12.87
N ARG A 90 11.09 11.30 -13.90
CA ARG A 90 11.88 10.67 -14.98
C ARG A 90 12.70 11.69 -15.76
N SER A 91 12.11 12.83 -16.11
CA SER A 91 12.82 13.91 -16.82
C SER A 91 13.94 14.56 -15.98
N GLN A 92 13.76 14.64 -14.66
CA GLN A 92 14.82 15.12 -13.74
C GLN A 92 15.99 14.12 -13.65
N GLY A 93 15.72 12.82 -13.67
CA GLY A 93 16.76 11.79 -13.74
C GLY A 93 17.57 11.83 -15.04
N GLU A 94 16.92 12.10 -16.17
CA GLU A 94 17.57 12.23 -17.49
C GLU A 94 18.44 13.48 -17.61
N THR A 95 18.06 14.58 -16.96
CA THR A 95 18.85 15.82 -16.95
C THR A 95 20.05 15.73 -16.01
N ALA A 96 19.92 15.02 -14.88
CA ALA A 96 21.03 14.78 -13.97
C ALA A 96 22.11 13.81 -14.52
N GLN A 97 21.74 12.89 -15.42
CA GLN A 97 22.68 11.92 -16.01
C GLN A 97 23.49 12.45 -17.19
N ASN A 98 23.06 13.55 -17.83
CA ASN A 98 23.73 14.14 -19.00
C ASN A 98 24.59 15.37 -18.68
N GLY A 99 24.80 15.69 -17.39
CA GLY A 99 25.53 16.87 -16.92
C GLY A 99 26.76 16.58 -16.05
N GLY A 100 27.30 15.35 -16.08
CA GLY A 100 28.48 14.92 -15.32
C GLY A 100 29.71 14.69 -16.20
#